data_AF-A0A8T3N4I1-F1
#
_entry.id   AF-A0A8T3N4I1-F1
#
_cell.length_a   1.000
_cell.length_b   1.000
_cell.length_c   1.000
_cell.angle_alpha   90.00
_cell.angle_beta   90.00
_cell.angle_gamma   90.00
#
_symmetry.space_group_name_H-M   'P 1'
#
loop_
_entity.id
_entity.type
_entity.pdbx_description
1 polymer ?
#
loop_
_entity_poly.entity_id
_entity_poly.type
_entity_poly.pdbx_seq_one_letter_code
_entity_poly.pdbx_strand_id
1 'polypeptide(L)' 'MHPFLARAFDAGLLVHPYTLRAEESFLTLHPNGVPQSVVGEAVQLYGLGVQGLFIDQPDLGVKGRKLFFRINGESGPID' A
#
# COMPACT_ATOMS: atom_id res chain seq x y z
N MET A 1 7.96 10.94 -2.80
CA MET A 1 8.52 9.72 -2.18
C MET A 1 9.08 10.06 -0.80
N HIS A 2 8.81 9.23 0.21
CA HIS A 2 9.30 9.44 1.59
C HIS A 2 10.84 9.37 1.67
N PRO A 3 11.55 10.14 2.52
CA PRO A 3 13.03 10.19 2.53
C PRO A 3 13.73 8.83 2.74
N PHE A 4 13.19 7.96 3.59
CA PHE A 4 13.74 6.60 3.74
C PHE A 4 13.52 5.72 2.50
N LEU A 5 12.37 5.87 1.84
CA LEU A 5 12.09 5.16 0.59
C LEU A 5 13.00 5.66 -0.54
N ALA A 6 13.26 6.96 -0.59
CA ALA A 6 14.20 7.54 -1.55
C ALA A 6 15.60 6.97 -1.40
N ARG A 7 16.12 6.88 -0.17
CA ARG A 7 17.44 6.27 0.07
C ARG A 7 17.50 4.79 -0.32
N ALA A 8 16.45 4.03 -0.04
CA ALA A 8 16.39 2.63 -0.46
C ALA A 8 16.38 2.51 -1.98
N PHE A 9 15.60 3.35 -2.65
CA PHE A 9 15.53 3.41 -4.11
C PHE A 9 16.87 3.80 -4.75
N ASP A 10 17.53 4.83 -4.22
CA ASP A 10 18.85 5.28 -4.69
C ASP A 10 19.94 4.20 -4.50
N ALA A 11 19.75 3.30 -3.53
CA ALA A 11 20.59 2.13 -3.30
C ALA A 11 20.20 0.90 -4.16
N GLY A 12 19.21 1.01 -5.05
CA GLY A 12 18.73 -0.08 -5.89
C GLY A 12 17.88 -1.12 -5.14
N LEU A 13 17.34 -0.78 -3.97
CA LEU A 13 16.53 -1.68 -3.15
C LEU A 13 15.04 -1.49 -3.41
N LEU A 14 14.29 -2.59 -3.31
CA LEU A 14 12.83 -2.58 -3.29
C LEU A 14 12.34 -2.62 -1.83
N VAL A 15 11.25 -1.90 -1.54
CA VAL A 15 10.63 -1.86 -0.22
C VAL A 15 9.23 -2.46 -0.30
N HIS A 16 9.00 -3.47 0.55
CA HIS A 16 7.73 -4.19 0.68
C HIS A 16 7.35 -4.28 2.16
N PRO A 17 6.38 -3.49 2.65
CA PRO A 17 5.89 -3.59 4.03
C PRO A 17 5.33 -4.98 4.34
N TYR A 18 5.58 -5.45 5.57
CA TYR A 18 5.13 -6.73 6.10
C TYR A 18 4.52 -6.54 7.51
N THR A 19 3.34 -7.08 7.84
CA THR A 19 2.26 -7.57 6.95
C THR A 19 1.03 -6.70 7.14
N LEU A 20 0.27 -6.50 6.06
CA LEU A 20 -1.05 -5.88 6.11
C LEU A 20 -2.10 -6.94 6.46
N ARG A 21 -3.09 -6.55 7.25
CA ARG A 21 -4.14 -7.44 7.76
C ARG A 21 -5.48 -6.70 7.79
N ALA A 22 -6.53 -7.39 7.36
CA ALA A 22 -7.87 -6.82 7.26
C ALA A 22 -8.65 -6.85 8.59
N GLU A 23 -8.17 -7.60 9.58
CA GLU A 23 -8.82 -7.70 10.88
C GLU A 23 -8.70 -6.39 11.67
N GLU A 24 -9.79 -5.96 12.29
CA GLU A 24 -9.94 -4.62 12.89
C GLU A 24 -8.81 -4.25 13.85
N SER A 25 -8.29 -5.21 14.62
CA SER A 25 -7.17 -4.99 15.56
C SER A 25 -5.85 -4.58 14.92
N PHE A 26 -5.70 -4.75 13.59
CA PHE A 26 -4.49 -4.39 12.84
C PHE A 26 -4.70 -3.19 11.91
N LEU A 27 -5.94 -2.70 11.78
CA LEU A 27 -6.24 -1.61 10.87
C LEU A 27 -5.66 -0.30 11.39
N THR A 28 -4.95 0.42 10.53
CA THR A 28 -4.49 1.77 10.84
C THR A 28 -5.68 2.70 11.11
N LEU A 29 -5.61 3.50 12.17
CA LEU A 29 -6.68 4.45 12.49
C LEU A 29 -6.53 5.74 11.70
N HIS A 30 -7.66 6.31 11.28
CA HIS A 30 -7.72 7.72 10.90
C HIS A 30 -7.49 8.62 12.13
N PRO A 31 -7.17 9.91 11.95
CA PRO A 31 -6.96 10.83 13.08
C PRO A 31 -8.15 10.97 14.04
N ASN A 32 -9.36 10.65 13.58
CA ASN A 32 -10.57 10.63 14.40
C ASN A 32 -10.79 9.29 15.14
N GLY A 33 -9.82 8.37 15.09
CA GLY A 33 -9.87 7.07 15.77
C GLY A 33 -10.67 5.99 15.03
N VAL A 34 -11.24 6.29 13.86
CA VAL A 34 -11.99 5.30 13.07
C VAL A 34 -11.01 4.41 12.29
N PRO A 35 -11.13 3.07 12.34
CA PRO A 35 -10.30 2.17 11.55
C PRO A 35 -10.46 2.44 10.05
N GLN A 36 -9.34 2.56 9.33
CA GLN A 36 -9.35 2.61 7.88
C GLN A 36 -9.38 1.19 7.30
N SER A 37 -9.93 1.02 6.10
CA SER A 37 -9.84 -0.27 5.42
C SER A 37 -8.38 -0.60 5.02
N VAL A 38 -8.00 -1.88 5.06
CA VAL A 38 -6.67 -2.33 4.59
C VAL A 38 -6.38 -1.96 3.13
N VAL A 39 -7.43 -1.85 2.29
CA VAL A 39 -7.32 -1.38 0.91
C VAL A 39 -6.90 0.09 0.86
N GLY A 40 -7.44 0.92 1.75
CA GLY A 40 -7.07 2.32 1.89
C GLY A 40 -5.63 2.50 2.36
N GLU A 41 -5.18 1.65 3.30
CA GLU A 41 -3.79 1.63 3.75
C GLU A 41 -2.84 1.21 2.62
N ALA A 42 -3.19 0.16 1.85
CA ALA A 42 -2.43 -0.26 0.68
C ALA A 42 -2.26 0.88 -0.35
N VAL A 43 -3.34 1.60 -0.67
CA VAL A 43 -3.28 2.76 -1.59
C VAL A 43 -2.35 3.86 -1.07
N GLN A 44 -2.39 4.15 0.24
CA GLN A 44 -1.50 5.14 0.84
C GLN A 44 -0.04 4.70 0.77
N LEU A 45 0.26 3.44 1.07
CA LEU A 45 1.62 2.90 0.99
C LEU A 45 2.17 2.96 -0.45
N TYR A 46 1.36 2.60 -1.45
CA TYR A 46 1.75 2.79 -2.86
C TYR A 46 2.01 4.27 -3.18
N GLY A 47 1.17 5.19 -2.69
CA GLY A 47 1.37 6.63 -2.83
C GLY A 47 2.65 7.16 -2.17
N LEU A 48 3.16 6.50 -1.12
CA LEU A 48 4.45 6.83 -0.51
C LEU A 48 5.64 6.36 -1.37
N GLY A 49 5.43 5.36 -2.23
CA GLY A 49 6.40 4.83 -3.18
C GLY A 49 6.93 3.44 -2.83
N VAL A 50 6.18 2.59 -2.12
CA VAL A 50 6.56 1.17 -1.93
C VAL A 50 6.31 0.38 -3.22
N GLN A 51 7.09 -0.67 -3.46
CA GLN A 51 7.00 -1.46 -4.71
C GLN A 51 6.02 -2.63 -4.60
N GLY A 52 5.67 -3.04 -3.39
CA GLY A 52 4.66 -4.04 -3.14
C GLY A 52 4.37 -4.16 -1.65
N LEU A 53 3.61 -5.19 -1.28
CA LEU A 53 3.12 -5.41 0.07
C LEU A 53 3.12 -6.92 0.32
N PHE A 54 3.39 -7.33 1.54
CA PHE A 54 2.89 -8.61 2.06
C PHE A 54 1.57 -8.36 2.77
N ILE A 55 0.55 -9.14 2.43
CA ILE A 55 -0.80 -9.02 2.97
C ILE A 55 -1.42 -10.41 3.08
N ASP A 56 -2.11 -10.66 4.20
CA ASP A 56 -2.71 -11.96 4.50
C ASP A 56 -3.95 -12.23 3.63
N GLN A 57 -4.63 -11.17 3.16
CA GLN A 57 -5.74 -11.21 2.22
C GLN A 57 -5.31 -10.70 0.83
N PRO A 58 -4.72 -11.56 -0.02
CA PRO A 58 -4.11 -11.14 -1.28
C PRO A 58 -5.10 -10.51 -2.28
N ASP A 59 -6.37 -10.88 -2.25
CA ASP A 59 -7.43 -10.28 -3.06
C ASP A 59 -7.61 -8.78 -2.74
N LEU A 60 -7.53 -8.40 -1.46
CA LEU A 60 -7.58 -7.01 -1.02
C LEU A 60 -6.31 -6.25 -1.43
N GLY A 61 -5.15 -6.91 -1.44
CA GLY A 61 -3.89 -6.36 -1.95
C GLY A 61 -3.97 -6.01 -3.44
N VAL A 62 -4.48 -6.94 -4.26
CA VAL A 62 -4.74 -6.71 -5.70
C VAL A 62 -5.74 -5.58 -5.90
N LYS A 63 -6.82 -5.56 -5.12
CA LYS A 63 -7.81 -4.47 -5.15
C LYS A 63 -7.19 -3.11 -4.85
N GLY A 64 -6.33 -3.03 -3.84
CA GLY A 64 -5.59 -1.81 -3.48
C GLY A 64 -4.67 -1.34 -4.61
N ARG A 65 -3.90 -2.26 -5.22
CA ARG A 65 -3.03 -1.95 -6.37
C ARG A 65 -3.84 -1.41 -7.57
N LYS A 66 -4.93 -2.08 -7.95
CA LYS A 66 -5.81 -1.64 -9.04
C LYS A 66 -6.42 -0.27 -8.77
N LEU A 67 -6.84 -0.04 -7.53
CA LEU A 67 -7.40 1.25 -7.10
C LEU A 67 -6.36 2.37 -7.22
N PHE A 68 -5.14 2.14 -6.78
CA PHE A 68 -4.03 3.10 -6.88
C PHE A 68 -3.78 3.53 -8.33
N PHE A 69 -3.61 2.59 -9.26
CA PHE A 69 -3.37 2.92 -10.67
C PHE A 69 -4.57 3.64 -11.30
N ARG A 70 -5.79 3.18 -11.01
CA ARG A 70 -7.02 3.82 -11.51
C ARG A 70 -7.15 5.27 -11.07
N ILE A 71 -6.81 5.59 -9.81
CA ILE A 71 -6.89 6.97 -9.29
C ILE A 71 -5.83 7.86 -9.95
N ASN A 72 -4.65 7.32 -10.26
CA ASN A 72 -3.55 8.09 -10.86
C ASN A 72 -3.59 8.15 -12.40
N GLY A 73 -4.63 7.61 -13.05
CA GLY A 73 -4.75 7.64 -14.51
C GLY A 73 -3.73 6.75 -15.22
N GLU A 74 -3.09 5.84 -14.50
CA GLU A 74 -2.12 4.90 -15.02
C GLU A 74 -2.84 3.61 -15.44
N SER A 75 -2.56 3.13 -16.65
CA SER A 75 -2.87 1.74 -17.01
C SER A 75 -1.95 0.85 -16.19
N GLY A 76 -2.43 0.45 -15.00
CA GLY A 76 -1.75 -0.55 -14.17
C GLY A 76 -1.48 -1.83 -14.98
N PRO A 77 -0.56 -2.70 -14.52
CA PRO A 77 -0.28 -3.94 -15.22
C PRO A 77 -1.61 -4.67 -15.49
N ILE A 78 -1.85 -4.97 -16.77
CA ILE A 78 -2.97 -5.78 -17.22
C ILE A 78 -2.67 -7.19 -16.68
N ASP A 79 -3.49 -7.64 -15.73
CA ASP A 79 -3.43 -9.01 -15.21
C ASP A 79 -3.69 -10.02 -16.33
#